data_AF-A0A150ALV9-F1
#
_entry.id   AF-A0A150ALV9-F1
#
_cell.length_a   1.000
_cell.length_b   1.000
_cell.length_c   1.000
_cell.angle_alpha   90.00
_cell.angle_beta   90.00
_cell.angle_gamma   90.00
#
_symmetry.space_group_name_H-M   'P 1'
#
loop_
_entity.id
_entity.type
_entity.pdbx_description
1 polymer ?
#
loop_
_entity_poly.entity_id
_entity_poly.type
_entity_poly.pdbx_seq_one_letter_code
_entity_poly.pdbx_strand_id
1 'polypeptide(L)'
;MTFIIPSDYNLQLQREIRAFLDDSEDQRLKQAEESAIAQMISHLNVRYDVDQIFFDVPLYDASENYEAGDFCYFKQEEQEVTQYKAYTCISTVSGEDPDTSGNFTQKDPRHSLIKMYCIDIALYHAYSAFAVADVPTHRKQRYDDAIEWLMGIADGTLQAVLPEKEEGEDNSTLIRFGSHPKECHRY
;
A
#
# COMPACT_ATOMS: atom_id res chain seq x y z
N MET A 1 5.25 -4.48 7.29
CA MET A 1 5.40 -3.48 6.21
C MET A 1 4.48 -2.33 6.53
N THR A 2 5.02 -1.12 6.57
CA THR A 2 4.33 0.11 6.93
C THR A 2 4.13 0.96 5.68
N PHE A 3 2.99 0.78 5.02
CA PHE A 3 2.61 1.58 3.86
C PHE A 3 1.70 2.76 4.24
N ILE A 4 0.81 2.58 5.22
CA ILE A 4 -0.10 3.62 5.72
C ILE A 4 0.57 4.32 6.91
N ILE A 5 0.53 5.65 6.93
CA ILE A 5 1.06 6.46 8.03
C ILE A 5 -0.12 6.85 8.94
N PRO A 6 0.07 6.98 10.26
CA PRO A 6 -1.01 7.36 11.18
C PRO A 6 -1.75 8.66 10.80
N SER A 7 -1.09 9.61 10.13
CA SER A 7 -1.74 10.85 9.66
C SER A 7 -2.66 10.65 8.45
N ASP A 8 -2.48 9.58 7.66
CA ASP A 8 -3.33 9.34 6.48
C ASP A 8 -4.78 9.03 6.90
N TYR A 9 -4.96 8.44 8.08
CA TYR A 9 -6.28 8.21 8.65
C TYR A 9 -7.02 9.50 9.01
N ASN A 10 -6.35 10.62 9.23
CA ASN A 10 -6.98 11.87 9.70
C ASN A 10 -8.03 12.42 8.73
N LEU A 11 -7.90 12.14 7.43
CA LEU A 11 -8.87 12.59 6.41
C LEU A 11 -10.19 11.83 6.48
N GLN A 12 -10.17 10.60 6.98
CA GLN A 12 -11.34 9.72 6.97
C GLN A 12 -11.84 9.37 8.37
N LEU A 13 -10.98 9.31 9.39
CA LEU A 13 -11.37 9.06 10.77
C LEU A 13 -11.93 10.34 11.40
N GLN A 14 -13.17 10.28 11.87
CA GLN A 14 -13.71 11.29 12.77
C GLN A 14 -12.97 11.23 14.13
N ARG A 15 -12.91 12.36 14.84
CA ARG A 15 -12.24 12.48 16.15
C ARG A 15 -12.67 11.42 17.17
N GLU A 16 -13.90 10.91 17.05
CA GLU A 16 -14.50 9.92 17.94
C GLU A 16 -13.80 8.56 17.85
N ILE A 17 -13.32 8.15 16.67
CA ILE A 17 -12.72 6.82 16.47
C ILE A 17 -11.29 6.78 17.04
N ARG A 18 -10.58 7.92 17.00
CA ARG A 18 -9.21 8.05 17.53
C ARG A 18 -9.14 7.82 19.04
N ALA A 19 -10.23 8.08 19.75
CA ALA A 19 -10.34 7.82 21.19
C ALA A 19 -10.68 6.35 21.52
N PHE A 20 -11.14 5.55 20.55
CA PHE A 20 -11.35 4.12 20.74
C PHE A 20 -10.07 3.30 20.51
N LEU A 21 -9.09 3.86 19.80
CA LEU A 21 -7.82 3.24 19.38
C LEU A 21 -6.69 3.47 20.40
N ASP A 22 -6.81 2.97 21.63
CA ASP A 22 -5.75 3.04 22.67
C ASP A 22 -4.70 1.90 22.54
N ASP A 23 -3.53 2.06 23.19
CA ASP A 23 -2.23 1.33 23.08
C ASP A 23 -2.24 -0.21 22.84
N SER A 24 -3.30 -0.95 23.17
CA SER A 24 -3.38 -2.40 22.88
C SER A 24 -3.87 -2.72 21.46
N GLU A 25 -4.47 -1.74 20.78
CA GLU A 25 -5.16 -1.90 19.50
C GLU A 25 -4.27 -1.63 18.29
N ASP A 26 -3.05 -1.11 18.50
CA ASP A 26 -2.01 -0.99 17.48
C ASP A 26 -1.76 -2.32 16.75
N GLN A 27 -1.82 -3.45 17.47
CA GLN A 27 -1.63 -4.76 16.84
C GLN A 27 -2.79 -5.14 15.90
N ARG A 28 -4.03 -4.78 16.26
CA ARG A 28 -5.23 -5.10 15.48
C ARG A 28 -5.30 -4.22 14.25
N LEU A 29 -4.96 -2.94 14.38
CA LEU A 29 -4.86 -2.01 13.26
C LEU A 29 -3.76 -2.48 12.30
N LYS A 30 -2.58 -2.84 12.81
CA LYS A 30 -1.50 -3.42 11.99
C LYS A 30 -1.96 -4.68 11.25
N GLN A 31 -2.69 -5.58 11.91
CA GLN A 31 -3.25 -6.76 11.25
C GLN A 31 -4.27 -6.40 10.16
N ALA A 32 -5.10 -5.39 10.40
CA ALA A 32 -6.07 -4.90 9.42
C ALA A 32 -5.38 -4.25 8.21
N GLU A 33 -4.30 -3.50 8.44
CA GLU A 33 -3.44 -2.93 7.39
C GLU A 33 -2.77 -4.02 6.56
N GLU A 34 -2.17 -5.02 7.20
CA GLU A 34 -1.55 -6.17 6.52
C GLU A 34 -2.57 -6.93 5.68
N SER A 35 -3.78 -7.13 6.21
CA SER A 35 -4.88 -7.78 5.49
C SER A 35 -5.36 -6.96 4.29
N ALA A 36 -5.40 -5.64 4.42
CA ALA A 36 -5.78 -4.73 3.33
C ALA A 36 -4.73 -4.72 2.21
N ILE A 37 -3.45 -4.62 2.58
CA ILE A 37 -2.34 -4.69 1.62
C ILE A 37 -2.35 -6.02 0.89
N ALA A 38 -2.52 -7.14 1.61
CA ALA A 38 -2.58 -8.47 0.99
C ALA A 38 -3.74 -8.60 -0.03
N GLN A 39 -4.92 -8.04 0.29
CA GLN A 39 -6.05 -8.01 -0.64
C GLN A 39 -5.74 -7.18 -1.89
N MET A 40 -5.18 -5.98 -1.72
CA MET A 40 -4.82 -5.14 -2.86
C MET A 40 -3.75 -5.80 -3.74
N ILE A 41 -2.72 -6.40 -3.13
CA ILE A 41 -1.68 -7.13 -3.85
C ILE A 41 -2.28 -8.27 -4.69
N SER A 42 -3.24 -9.02 -4.15
CA SER A 42 -3.88 -10.13 -4.86
C SER A 42 -4.55 -9.68 -6.17
N HIS A 43 -5.13 -8.48 -6.22
CA HIS A 43 -5.78 -7.95 -7.42
C HIS A 43 -4.82 -7.21 -8.36
N LEU A 44 -3.82 -6.50 -7.82
CA LEU A 44 -2.91 -5.67 -8.60
C LEU A 44 -1.76 -6.46 -9.25
N ASN A 45 -1.28 -7.54 -8.61
CA ASN A 45 -0.16 -8.37 -9.09
C ASN A 45 -0.42 -9.08 -10.44
N VAL A 46 -1.66 -9.04 -10.93
CA VAL A 46 -2.02 -9.59 -12.25
C VAL A 46 -1.36 -8.79 -13.37
N ARG A 47 -1.29 -7.47 -13.25
CA ARG A 47 -0.84 -6.56 -14.33
C ARG A 47 0.27 -5.60 -13.90
N TYR A 48 0.34 -5.28 -12.62
CA TYR A 48 1.24 -4.25 -12.11
C TYR A 48 2.31 -4.83 -11.20
N ASP A 49 3.44 -4.13 -11.14
CA ASP A 49 4.52 -4.44 -10.21
C ASP A 49 4.16 -3.95 -8.80
N VAL A 50 3.81 -4.91 -7.94
CA VAL A 50 3.38 -4.62 -6.57
C VAL A 50 4.53 -4.15 -5.68
N ASP A 51 5.76 -4.52 -5.98
CA ASP A 51 6.94 -4.16 -5.17
C ASP A 51 7.31 -2.69 -5.35
N GLN A 52 6.99 -2.10 -6.52
CA GLN A 52 7.13 -0.67 -6.76
C GLN A 52 5.96 0.16 -6.22
N ILE A 53 4.78 -0.45 -6.09
CA ILE A 53 3.57 0.24 -5.61
C ILE A 53 3.55 0.29 -4.08
N PHE A 54 3.78 -0.85 -3.46
CA PHE A 54 3.83 -0.99 -2.01
C PHE A 54 5.31 -1.06 -1.62
N PHE A 55 5.79 0.01 -1.02
CA PHE A 55 7.11 0.07 -0.39
C PHE A 55 6.98 0.50 1.06
N ASP A 56 7.99 0.18 1.86
CA ASP A 56 8.02 0.54 3.27
C ASP A 56 8.37 2.02 3.42
N VAL A 57 7.61 2.74 4.26
CA VAL A 57 7.94 4.12 4.64
C VAL A 57 8.13 4.13 6.16
N PRO A 58 9.37 3.97 6.65
CA PRO A 58 9.65 3.93 8.08
C PRO A 58 9.56 5.31 8.74
N LEU A 59 9.40 5.30 10.07
CA LEU A 59 9.55 6.50 10.90
C LEU A 59 11.01 6.96 10.82
N TYR A 60 11.22 8.26 10.63
CA TYR A 60 12.54 8.86 10.66
C TYR A 60 13.27 8.57 11.99
N ASP A 61 14.51 8.06 11.88
CA ASP A 61 15.45 7.88 12.97
C ASP A 61 16.74 8.65 12.66
N ALA A 62 17.13 9.55 13.56
CA ALA A 62 18.34 10.35 13.43
C ALA A 62 19.64 9.51 13.43
N SER A 63 19.57 8.25 13.85
CA SER A 63 20.70 7.32 13.89
C SER A 63 20.93 6.59 12.57
N GLU A 64 19.94 6.61 11.66
CA GLU A 64 20.04 5.95 10.36
C GLU A 64 20.73 6.84 9.32
N ASN A 65 21.31 6.19 8.31
CA ASN A 65 21.84 6.87 7.13
C ASN A 65 20.78 6.80 6.04
N TYR A 66 20.37 7.96 5.52
CA TYR A 66 19.44 8.05 4.41
C TYR A 66 20.22 8.35 3.13
N GLU A 67 20.03 7.52 2.11
CA GLU A 67 20.56 7.73 0.78
C GLU A 67 19.57 8.52 -0.09
N ALA A 68 20.07 9.06 -1.21
CA ALA A 68 19.21 9.77 -2.15
C ALA A 68 18.18 8.82 -2.76
N GLY A 69 16.89 9.15 -2.59
CA GLY A 69 15.77 8.31 -3.01
C GLY A 69 15.07 7.58 -1.86
N ASP A 70 15.65 7.55 -0.66
CA ASP A 70 15.00 6.92 0.50
C ASP A 70 13.78 7.72 0.97
N PHE A 71 12.85 7.01 1.58
CA PHE A 71 11.59 7.56 2.08
C PHE A 71 11.54 7.43 3.60
N CYS A 72 11.07 8.48 4.27
CA CYS A 72 10.78 8.43 5.69
C CYS A 72 9.59 9.32 6.01
N TYR A 73 8.90 9.04 7.11
CA TYR A 73 7.93 9.96 7.66
C TYR A 73 8.43 10.55 8.98
N PHE A 74 8.20 11.84 9.16
CA PHE A 74 8.65 12.57 10.34
C PHE A 74 7.46 12.98 11.21
N LYS A 75 7.59 12.74 12.51
CA LYS A 75 6.60 13.11 13.52
C LYS A 75 6.89 14.54 13.97
N GLN A 76 5.95 15.45 13.71
CA GLN A 76 5.99 16.83 14.19
C GLN A 76 4.96 17.01 15.31
N GLU A 77 5.41 17.59 16.42
CA GLU A 77 4.55 17.97 17.53
C GLU A 77 4.49 19.50 17.58
N GLU A 78 3.39 20.07 17.06
CA GLU A 78 3.19 21.52 17.03
C GLU A 78 1.95 21.87 17.86
N GLN A 79 2.16 22.58 18.97
CA GLN A 79 1.13 23.18 19.84
C GLN A 79 -0.13 22.29 20.04
N GLU A 80 0.08 21.05 20.52
CA GLU A 80 -0.92 20.00 20.80
C GLU A 80 -1.44 19.15 19.61
N VAL A 81 -0.93 19.37 18.40
CA VAL A 81 -1.27 18.53 17.24
C VAL A 81 -0.07 17.68 16.83
N THR A 82 -0.21 16.35 16.93
CA THR A 82 0.75 15.41 16.34
C THR A 82 0.43 15.21 14.86
N GLN A 83 1.33 15.66 13.98
CA GLN A 83 1.22 15.47 12.54
C GLN A 83 2.35 14.57 12.05
N TYR A 84 2.06 13.74 11.06
CA TYR A 84 3.06 12.94 10.36
C TYR A 84 3.12 13.38 8.91
N LYS A 85 4.32 13.71 8.44
CA LYS A 85 4.57 14.16 7.06
C LYS A 85 5.59 13.22 6.40
N ALA A 86 5.35 12.86 5.15
CA ALA A 86 6.26 12.06 4.35
C ALA A 86 7.31 12.93 3.65
N TYR A 87 8.55 12.46 3.63
CA TYR A 87 9.70 13.11 3.04
C TYR A 87 10.44 12.17 2.10
N THR A 88 11.08 12.77 1.11
CA THR A 88 11.98 12.12 0.15
C THR A 88 13.38 12.66 0.34
N CYS A 89 14.34 11.78 0.57
CA CYS A 89 15.74 12.16 0.70
C CYS A 89 16.34 12.47 -0.67
N ILE A 90 17.06 13.59 -0.79
CA ILE A 90 17.65 14.06 -2.06
C ILE A 90 19.16 13.81 -2.10
N SER A 91 19.79 13.70 -0.94
CA SER A 91 21.25 13.58 -0.79
C SER A 91 21.60 12.73 0.42
N THR A 92 22.73 12.03 0.38
CA THR A 92 23.17 11.19 1.50
C THR A 92 23.35 12.01 2.78
N VAL A 93 22.54 11.73 3.80
CA VAL A 93 22.49 12.47 5.06
C VAL A 93 22.33 11.53 6.25
N SER A 94 22.91 11.93 7.38
CA SER A 94 22.79 11.24 8.66
C SER A 94 22.56 12.28 9.76
N GLY A 95 21.55 12.06 10.60
CA GLY A 95 21.30 12.89 11.79
C GLY A 95 20.79 14.31 11.55
N GLU A 96 20.31 14.65 10.34
CA GLU A 96 19.67 15.94 10.08
C GLU A 96 18.16 15.81 9.98
N ASP A 97 17.45 16.69 10.69
CA ASP A 97 15.99 16.68 10.68
C ASP A 97 15.43 17.02 9.29
N PRO A 98 14.43 16.25 8.80
CA PRO A 98 13.90 16.42 7.45
C PRO A 98 13.09 17.69 7.23
N ASP A 99 12.64 18.36 8.30
CA ASP A 99 11.89 19.62 8.21
C ASP A 99 12.80 20.85 8.10
N THR A 100 14.00 20.77 8.70
CA THR A 100 14.92 21.92 8.79
C THR A 100 16.00 21.85 7.71
N SER A 101 16.38 20.66 7.28
CA SER A 101 17.44 20.47 6.29
C SER A 101 16.91 20.66 4.86
N GLY A 102 17.72 21.29 4.00
CA GLY A 102 17.45 21.39 2.55
C GLY A 102 17.68 20.08 1.79
N ASN A 103 17.98 18.99 2.50
CA ASN A 103 18.36 17.70 1.97
C ASN A 103 17.18 16.74 1.82
N PHE A 104 16.03 17.09 2.41
CA PHE A 104 14.77 16.37 2.25
C PHE A 104 13.73 17.26 1.57
N THR A 105 12.94 16.68 0.67
CA THR A 105 11.76 17.34 0.11
C THR A 105 10.50 16.72 0.67
N GLN A 106 9.57 17.55 1.16
CA GLN A 106 8.23 17.13 1.56
C GLN A 106 7.41 16.73 0.33
N LYS A 107 7.54 15.47 -0.09
CA LYS A 107 6.80 14.89 -1.21
C LYS A 107 6.37 13.49 -0.82
N ASP A 108 5.08 13.19 -0.92
CA ASP A 108 4.57 11.83 -0.71
C ASP A 108 4.85 11.00 -1.98
N PRO A 109 5.70 9.96 -1.92
CA PRO A 109 6.01 9.11 -3.07
C PRO A 109 4.88 8.13 -3.40
N ARG A 110 3.93 7.89 -2.47
CA ARG A 110 2.90 6.87 -2.62
C ARG A 110 1.79 7.32 -3.56
N HIS A 111 1.24 6.39 -4.33
CA HIS A 111 0.13 6.71 -5.23
C HIS A 111 -1.14 7.05 -4.45
N SER A 112 -1.66 8.27 -4.62
CA SER A 112 -2.78 8.79 -3.82
C SER A 112 -4.04 7.93 -3.86
N LEU A 113 -4.35 7.31 -5.00
CA LEU A 113 -5.54 6.47 -5.15
C LEU A 113 -5.37 5.12 -4.44
N ILE A 114 -4.19 4.51 -4.55
CA ILE A 114 -3.85 3.26 -3.84
C ILE A 114 -3.92 3.51 -2.34
N LYS A 115 -3.35 4.63 -1.89
CA LYS A 115 -3.42 5.07 -0.51
C LYS A 115 -4.86 5.18 -0.01
N MET A 116 -5.72 5.86 -0.76
CA MET A 116 -7.14 6.02 -0.38
C MET A 116 -7.82 4.66 -0.20
N TYR A 117 -7.77 3.80 -1.23
CA TYR A 117 -8.45 2.50 -1.18
C TYR A 117 -7.86 1.57 -0.11
N CYS A 118 -6.54 1.61 0.11
CA CYS A 118 -5.89 0.84 1.17
C CYS A 118 -6.43 1.22 2.55
N ILE A 119 -6.61 2.53 2.81
CA ILE A 119 -7.18 3.03 4.07
C ILE A 119 -8.64 2.61 4.21
N ASP A 120 -9.45 2.71 3.15
CA ASP A 120 -10.87 2.32 3.21
C ASP A 120 -11.03 0.82 3.53
N ILE A 121 -10.20 -0.03 2.94
CA ILE A 121 -10.16 -1.48 3.22
C ILE A 121 -9.63 -1.76 4.63
N ALA A 122 -8.52 -1.14 5.04
CA ALA A 122 -7.94 -1.32 6.36
C ALA A 122 -8.92 -0.89 7.46
N LEU A 123 -9.61 0.24 7.28
CA LEU A 123 -10.62 0.71 8.21
C LEU A 123 -11.80 -0.25 8.29
N TYR A 124 -12.29 -0.78 7.17
CA TYR A 124 -13.35 -1.79 7.19
C TYR A 124 -12.94 -3.04 8.00
N HIS A 125 -11.72 -3.55 7.80
CA HIS A 125 -11.21 -4.68 8.57
C HIS A 125 -11.09 -4.35 10.06
N ALA A 126 -10.58 -3.15 10.38
CA ALA A 126 -10.51 -2.68 11.75
C ALA A 126 -11.91 -2.64 12.38
N TYR A 127 -12.89 -2.01 11.74
CA TYR A 127 -14.30 -1.96 12.19
C TYR A 127 -14.91 -3.35 12.38
N SER A 128 -14.71 -4.26 11.43
CA SER A 128 -15.22 -5.63 11.53
C SER A 128 -14.59 -6.40 12.70
N ALA A 129 -13.31 -6.11 13.01
CA ALA A 129 -12.62 -6.71 14.14
C ALA A 129 -13.11 -6.16 15.49
N PHE A 130 -13.54 -4.90 15.56
CA PHE A 130 -13.98 -4.26 16.81
C PHE A 130 -15.31 -4.77 17.36
N ALA A 131 -16.02 -5.67 16.65
CA ALA A 131 -17.31 -6.22 17.08
C ALA A 131 -18.31 -5.14 17.54
N VAL A 132 -18.21 -3.93 16.96
CA VAL A 132 -19.19 -2.87 17.17
C VAL A 132 -20.46 -3.30 16.44
N ALA A 133 -21.61 -3.21 17.13
CA ALA A 133 -22.88 -3.78 16.69
C ALA A 133 -23.35 -3.32 15.30
N ASP A 134 -22.80 -2.21 14.77
CA ASP A 134 -23.10 -1.74 13.43
C ASP A 134 -21.88 -1.04 12.81
N VAL A 135 -21.49 -1.47 11.61
CA VAL A 135 -20.46 -0.80 10.81
C VAL A 135 -21.15 0.34 10.04
N PRO A 136 -20.66 1.59 10.11
CA PRO A 136 -21.32 2.70 9.43
C PRO A 136 -21.52 2.43 7.93
N THR A 137 -22.69 2.78 7.39
CA THR A 137 -23.07 2.51 6.00
C THR A 137 -22.06 3.02 4.97
N HIS A 138 -21.55 4.24 5.18
CA HIS A 138 -20.53 4.83 4.30
C HIS A 138 -19.21 4.06 4.29
N ARG A 139 -18.85 3.34 5.38
CA ARG A 139 -17.65 2.50 5.43
C ARG A 139 -17.79 1.28 4.56
N LYS A 140 -18.97 0.65 4.63
CA LYS A 140 -19.29 -0.47 3.76
C LYS A 140 -19.31 -0.04 2.28
N GLN A 141 -19.95 1.08 1.97
CA GLN A 141 -19.98 1.62 0.61
C GLN A 141 -18.57 1.88 0.06
N ARG A 142 -17.70 2.54 0.83
CA ARG A 142 -16.32 2.78 0.38
C ARG A 142 -15.50 1.50 0.20
N TYR A 143 -15.73 0.50 1.05
CA TYR A 143 -15.13 -0.82 0.88
C TYR A 143 -15.62 -1.47 -0.43
N ASP A 144 -16.93 -1.49 -0.66
CA ASP A 144 -17.53 -2.05 -1.87
C ASP A 144 -17.00 -1.34 -3.13
N ASP A 145 -16.93 0.00 -3.13
CA ASP A 145 -16.37 0.81 -4.21
C ASP A 145 -14.88 0.49 -4.48
N ALA A 146 -14.09 0.29 -3.42
CA ALA A 146 -12.68 -0.06 -3.52
C ALA A 146 -12.48 -1.46 -4.14
N ILE A 147 -13.29 -2.43 -3.73
CA ILE A 147 -13.25 -3.80 -4.26
C ILE A 147 -13.71 -3.80 -5.72
N GLU A 148 -14.77 -3.08 -6.08
CA GLU A 148 -15.22 -2.95 -7.47
C GLU A 148 -14.12 -2.37 -8.35
N TRP A 149 -13.41 -1.34 -7.88
CA TRP A 149 -12.29 -0.77 -8.62
C TRP A 149 -11.12 -1.77 -8.80
N LEU A 150 -10.75 -2.50 -7.75
CA LEU A 150 -9.71 -3.54 -7.80
C LEU A 150 -10.09 -4.70 -8.72
N MET A 151 -11.35 -5.12 -8.70
CA MET A 151 -11.89 -6.12 -9.63
C MET A 151 -11.84 -5.61 -11.07
N GLY A 152 -12.25 -4.36 -11.31
CA GLY A 152 -12.18 -3.75 -12.64
C GLY A 152 -10.77 -3.71 -13.21
N ILE A 153 -9.76 -3.52 -12.35
CA ILE A 153 -8.34 -3.62 -12.72
C ILE A 153 -7.94 -5.06 -13.04
N ALA A 154 -8.29 -6.02 -12.17
CA ALA A 154 -7.95 -7.42 -12.35
C ALA A 154 -8.56 -7.99 -13.64
N ASP A 155 -9.79 -7.59 -13.96
CA ASP A 155 -10.49 -7.95 -15.20
C ASP A 155 -9.93 -7.21 -16.42
N GLY A 156 -9.14 -6.15 -16.22
CA GLY A 156 -8.57 -5.31 -17.28
C GLY A 156 -9.59 -4.35 -17.91
N THR A 157 -10.75 -4.14 -17.29
CA THR A 157 -11.74 -3.14 -17.72
C THR A 157 -11.31 -1.72 -17.38
N LEU A 158 -10.57 -1.56 -16.28
CA LEU A 158 -10.01 -0.30 -15.82
C LEU A 158 -8.48 -0.33 -15.95
N GLN A 159 -7.91 0.75 -16.49
CA GLN A 159 -6.47 0.95 -16.53
C GLN A 159 -6.09 2.07 -15.56
N ALA A 160 -5.11 1.80 -14.71
CA ALA A 160 -4.52 2.77 -13.81
C ALA A 160 -3.11 3.11 -14.28
N VAL A 161 -2.66 4.34 -14.04
CA VAL A 161 -1.28 4.75 -14.32
C VAL A 161 -0.40 4.24 -13.18
N LEU A 162 -0.08 2.95 -13.23
CA LEU A 162 0.75 2.25 -12.25
C LEU A 162 1.91 1.55 -12.98
N PRO A 163 3.03 1.27 -12.30
CA PRO A 163 4.14 0.51 -12.88
C PRO A 163 3.63 -0.85 -13.37
N GLU A 164 3.70 -1.08 -14.67
CA GLU A 164 3.34 -2.37 -15.26
C GLU A 164 4.42 -3.39 -14.90
N LYS A 165 3.98 -4.61 -14.65
CA LYS A 165 4.90 -5.72 -14.38
C LYS A 165 5.72 -5.98 -15.63
N GLU A 166 7.05 -6.00 -15.52
CA GLU A 166 7.87 -6.43 -16.64
C GLU A 166 7.51 -7.87 -16.98
N GLU A 167 7.05 -8.12 -18.21
CA GLU A 167 6.93 -9.47 -18.74
C GLU A 167 8.34 -10.04 -18.83
N GLY A 168 8.74 -10.82 -17.82
CA GLY A 168 9.96 -11.59 -17.90
C GLY A 168 9.95 -12.40 -19.19
N GLU A 169 10.98 -12.25 -20.02
CA GLU A 169 11.33 -13.28 -20.98
C GLU A 169 11.31 -14.62 -20.23
N ASP A 170 10.57 -15.60 -20.77
CA ASP A 170 10.34 -16.94 -20.22
C ASP A 170 9.16 -17.12 -19.25
N ASN A 171 7.96 -17.26 -19.83
CA ASN A 171 7.25 -18.54 -19.81
C ASN A 171 6.07 -18.51 -20.77
N SER A 172 6.36 -18.35 -22.07
CA SER A 172 5.50 -19.02 -23.04
C SER A 172 5.58 -20.51 -22.70
N THR A 173 4.57 -21.04 -22.03
CA THR A 173 4.32 -22.49 -22.03
C THR A 173 3.91 -22.86 -23.45
N LEU A 174 4.89 -22.85 -24.35
CA LEU A 174 4.79 -23.37 -25.70
C LEU A 174 4.73 -24.88 -25.55
N ILE A 175 3.56 -25.38 -25.14
CA ILE A 175 3.24 -26.80 -25.15
C ILE A 175 3.22 -27.20 -26.63
N ARG A 176 4.36 -27.64 -27.16
CA ARG A 176 4.43 -28.25 -28.47
C ARG A 176 3.77 -29.62 -28.40
N PHE A 177 2.53 -29.69 -28.87
CA PHE A 177 1.91 -30.96 -29.23
C PHE A 177 2.52 -31.45 -30.55
N GLY A 178 3.55 -32.28 -30.46
CA GLY A 178 4.08 -33.05 -31.59
C GLY A 178 3.61 -34.51 -31.47
N SER A 179 2.96 -35.04 -32.51
CA SER A 179 2.74 -36.47 -32.64
C SER A 179 3.96 -37.12 -33.30
N HIS A 180 4.25 -38.39 -32.94
CA HIS A 180 5.26 -39.16 -33.65
C HIS A 180 4.87 -39.29 -35.14
N PRO A 181 5.77 -38.99 -36.09
CA PRO A 181 5.50 -39.26 -37.49
C PRO A 181 5.22 -40.75 -37.69
N LYS A 182 4.22 -41.08 -38.50
CA LYS A 182 3.79 -42.46 -38.74
C LYS A 182 4.95 -43.31 -39.26
N GLU A 183 5.28 -44.38 -38.56
CA GLU A 183 6.20 -45.39 -39.08
C GLU A 183 5.45 -46.30 -40.04
N CYS A 184 5.83 -46.27 -41.32
CA CYS A 184 5.31 -47.19 -42.32
C CYS A 184 6.20 -48.44 -42.36
N HIS A 185 5.82 -49.49 -41.63
CA HIS A 185 6.46 -50.79 -41.77
C HIS A 185 6.06 -51.40 -43.12
N ARG A 186 6.99 -51.40 -44.08
CA ARG A 186 6.84 -52.08 -45.36
C ARG A 186 7.47 -53.47 -45.21
N TYR A 187 6.64 -54.50 -45.25
CA TYR A 187 7.04 -55.91 -45.23
C TYR A 187 7.59 -56.34 -46.60
#